data_AF-A0A7C3UMK4-F1
#
_entry.id   AF-A0A7C3UMK4-F1
#
_cell.length_a   1.000
_cell.length_b   1.000
_cell.length_c   1.000
_cell.angle_alpha   90.00
_cell.angle_beta   90.00
_cell.angle_gamma   90.00
#
_symmetry.space_group_name_H-M   'P 1'
#
loop_
_entity.id
_entity.type
_entity.pdbx_description
1 polymer ?
#
loop_
_entity_poly.entity_id
_entity_poly.type
_entity_poly.pdbx_seq_one_letter_code
_entity_poly.pdbx_strand_id
1 'polypeptide(L)'
;MTNWWAAALVAVAALAANLPLGFWRAGVRKFSAAWFVAVHLSVPFIIALRLLLGVSAWFIPLTLGMAVVGQIMGGRWRTGWKTGPAGH
;
A
#
# COMPACT_ATOMS: atom_id res chain seq x y z
N MET A 1 -12.04 -23.43 -6.16
CA MET A 1 -11.03 -23.22 -7.22
C MET A 1 -10.37 -21.88 -6.96
N THR A 2 -9.04 -21.82 -6.89
CA THR A 2 -8.32 -20.56 -6.63
C THR A 2 -8.32 -19.69 -7.88
N ASN A 3 -8.92 -18.51 -7.79
CA ASN A 3 -9.07 -17.58 -8.90
C ASN A 3 -7.77 -16.76 -9.02
N TRP A 4 -6.81 -17.30 -9.78
CA TRP A 4 -5.49 -16.69 -10.02
C TRP A 4 -5.56 -15.28 -10.59
N TRP A 5 -6.53 -15.04 -11.48
CA TRP A 5 -6.79 -13.70 -12.02
C TRP A 5 -7.24 -12.73 -10.93
N ALA A 6 -8.07 -13.19 -9.98
CA ALA A 6 -8.50 -12.37 -8.85
C ALA A 6 -7.33 -12.06 -7.90
N ALA A 7 -6.43 -13.03 -7.69
CA ALA A 7 -5.20 -12.79 -6.93
C ALA A 7 -4.31 -11.73 -7.58
N ALA A 8 -4.17 -11.76 -8.91
CA ALA A 8 -3.45 -10.72 -9.65
C ALA A 8 -4.11 -9.35 -9.52
N LEU A 9 -5.44 -9.27 -9.62
CA LEU A 9 -6.18 -8.03 -9.40
C LEU A 9 -5.97 -7.47 -7.98
N VAL A 10 -6.01 -8.34 -6.95
CA VAL A 10 -5.74 -7.91 -5.57
C VAL A 10 -4.31 -7.40 -5.42
N ALA A 11 -3.33 -8.07 -6.03
CA ALA A 11 -1.93 -7.66 -5.98
C ALA A 11 -1.70 -6.28 -6.63
N VAL A 12 -2.28 -6.06 -7.82
CA VAL A 12 -2.19 -4.78 -8.53
C VAL A 12 -2.92 -3.67 -7.76
N ALA A 13 -4.12 -3.94 -7.25
CA ALA A 13 -4.88 -2.98 -6.44
C ALA A 13 -4.16 -2.66 -5.12
N ALA A 14 -3.54 -3.66 -4.48
CA ALA A 14 -2.73 -3.45 -3.29
C ALA A 14 -1.54 -2.53 -3.61
N LEU A 15 -0.83 -2.74 -4.71
CA LEU A 15 0.26 -1.85 -5.13
C LEU A 15 -0.26 -0.43 -5.38
N ALA A 16 -1.30 -0.29 -6.23
CA ALA A 16 -1.86 0.99 -6.64
C ALA A 16 -2.40 1.81 -5.46
N ALA A 17 -3.09 1.18 -4.50
CA ALA A 17 -3.58 1.84 -3.29
C ALA A 17 -2.45 2.17 -2.31
N ASN A 18 -1.39 1.36 -2.24
CA ASN A 18 -0.29 1.60 -1.31
C ASN A 18 0.70 2.66 -1.76
N LEU A 19 0.78 3.00 -3.06
CA LEU A 19 1.55 4.15 -3.53
C LEU A 19 1.10 5.48 -2.87
N PRO A 20 -0.16 5.92 -2.99
CA PRO A 20 -0.63 7.16 -2.37
C PRO A 20 -0.60 7.09 -0.84
N LEU A 21 -0.87 5.93 -0.23
CA LEU A 21 -0.73 5.75 1.22
C LEU A 21 0.72 5.89 1.68
N GLY A 22 1.67 5.33 0.93
CA GLY A 22 3.10 5.48 1.18
C GLY A 22 3.56 6.93 1.07
N PHE A 23 3.07 7.64 0.06
CA PHE A 23 3.31 9.06 -0.14
C PHE A 23 2.73 9.85 1.04
N TRP A 24 1.47 9.64 1.43
CA TRP A 24 0.85 10.34 2.55
C TRP A 24 1.57 10.06 3.88
N ARG A 25 1.89 8.79 4.16
CA ARG A 25 2.64 8.36 5.36
C ARG A 25 3.99 9.07 5.50
N ALA A 26 4.69 9.30 4.39
CA ALA A 26 5.96 10.02 4.39
C ALA A 26 5.81 11.54 4.59
N GLY A 27 4.61 12.09 4.39
CA GLY A 27 4.31 13.51 4.57
C GLY A 27 3.90 13.90 5.99
N VAL A 28 3.44 12.94 6.79
CA VAL A 28 2.94 13.17 8.16
C VAL A 28 3.99 12.82 9.22
N ARG A 29 3.86 13.39 10.43
CA ARG A 29 4.76 13.11 11.55
C ARG A 29 4.68 11.62 11.93
N LYS A 30 5.82 10.93 12.00
CA LYS A 30 5.89 9.54 12.47
C LYS A 30 5.24 9.43 13.86
N PHE A 31 4.50 8.34 14.09
CA PHE A 31 3.73 8.10 15.32
C PHE A 31 2.63 9.13 15.65
N SER A 32 2.17 9.92 14.66
CA SER A 32 0.92 10.66 14.79
C SER A 32 -0.29 9.77 14.48
N ALA A 33 -1.49 10.19 14.88
CA ALA A 33 -2.73 9.53 14.50
C ALA A 33 -2.85 9.38 12.97
N ALA A 34 -2.50 10.41 12.20
CA ALA A 34 -2.51 10.36 10.73
C ALA A 34 -1.51 9.34 10.18
N TRP A 35 -0.31 9.23 10.78
CA TRP A 35 0.66 8.20 10.39
C TRP A 35 0.16 6.79 10.69
N PHE A 36 -0.47 6.61 11.85
CA PHE A 36 -1.08 5.34 12.24
C PHE A 36 -2.16 4.92 11.24
N VAL A 37 -3.07 5.85 10.89
CA VAL A 37 -4.11 5.62 9.87
C VAL A 37 -3.50 5.28 8.52
N ALA A 38 -2.48 6.02 8.06
CA ALA A 38 -1.86 5.77 6.76
C ALA A 38 -1.24 4.36 6.64
N VAL A 39 -0.68 3.82 7.73
CA VAL A 39 -0.17 2.45 7.78
C VAL A 39 -1.30 1.44 7.89
N HIS A 40 -2.23 1.67 8.83
CA HIS A 40 -3.28 0.72 9.18
C HIS A 40 -4.40 0.69 8.16
N LEU A 41 -4.57 1.65 7.26
CA LEU A 41 -5.60 1.62 6.22
C LEU A 41 -5.28 0.59 5.12
N SER A 42 -4.00 0.28 4.93
CA SER A 42 -3.54 -0.69 3.93
C SER A 42 -4.02 -2.12 4.23
N VAL A 43 -3.90 -2.55 5.49
CA VAL A 43 -4.26 -3.91 5.93
C VAL A 43 -5.77 -4.22 5.75
N PRO A 44 -6.72 -3.43 6.29
CA PRO A 44 -8.15 -3.65 6.12
C PRO A 44 -8.57 -3.48 4.65
N PHE A 45 -7.92 -2.60 3.88
CA PHE A 45 -8.17 -2.49 2.45
C PHE A 45 -7.85 -3.81 1.72
N ILE A 46 -6.67 -4.39 1.97
CA ILE A 46 -6.27 -5.67 1.34
C ILE A 46 -7.19 -6.82 1.81
N ILE A 47 -7.55 -6.86 3.10
CA ILE A 47 -8.47 -7.87 3.63
C ILE A 47 -9.85 -7.76 2.96
N ALA A 48 -10.42 -6.56 2.88
CA ALA A 48 -11.70 -6.33 2.23
C ALA A 48 -11.68 -6.78 0.77
N LEU A 49 -10.63 -6.42 0.03
CA LEU A 49 -10.47 -6.79 -1.38
C LEU A 49 -10.37 -8.32 -1.58
N ARG A 50 -9.66 -9.01 -0.67
CA ARG A 50 -9.54 -10.47 -0.70
C ARG A 50 -10.87 -11.16 -0.41
N LEU A 51 -11.66 -10.65 0.55
CA LEU A 51 -12.96 -11.20 0.89
C LEU A 51 -13.97 -11.00 -0.26
N LEU A 52 -14.01 -9.80 -0.85
CA LEU A 52 -14.89 -9.48 -1.98
C LEU A 52 -14.60 -10.34 -3.21
N LEU A 53 -13.33 -10.64 -3.46
CA LEU A 53 -12.89 -11.40 -4.64
C LEU A 53 -12.69 -12.90 -4.36
N GLY A 54 -12.98 -13.38 -3.15
CA GLY A 54 -12.82 -14.80 -2.78
C GLY A 54 -11.39 -15.33 -2.91
N VAL A 55 -10.37 -14.48 -2.69
CA VAL A 55 -8.95 -14.85 -2.87
C VAL A 55 -8.44 -15.65 -1.67
N SER A 56 -7.91 -16.83 -1.92
CA SER A 56 -7.34 -17.73 -0.90
C SER A 56 -6.27 -17.06 -0.02
N ALA A 57 -6.17 -17.51 1.23
CA ALA A 57 -5.13 -17.09 2.18
C ALA A 57 -3.70 -17.36 1.68
N TRP A 58 -3.55 -18.28 0.73
CA TRP A 58 -2.28 -18.59 0.10
C TRP A 58 -1.62 -17.38 -0.60
N PHE A 59 -2.42 -16.40 -1.04
CA PHE A 59 -1.93 -15.18 -1.70
C PHE A 59 -1.67 -14.02 -0.73
N ILE A 60 -1.85 -14.21 0.59
CA ILE A 60 -1.54 -13.17 1.59
C ILE A 60 -0.10 -12.68 1.48
N PRO A 61 0.94 -13.55 1.39
CA PRO A 61 2.33 -13.08 1.30
C PRO A 61 2.56 -12.22 0.05
N LEU A 62 1.99 -12.60 -1.09
CA LEU A 62 2.10 -11.86 -2.35
C LEU A 62 1.45 -10.47 -2.25
N THR A 63 0.20 -10.42 -1.78
CA THR A 63 -0.58 -9.18 -1.67
C THR A 63 -0.01 -8.22 -0.64
N LEU A 64 0.48 -8.75 0.49
CA LEU A 64 1.19 -7.98 1.50
C LEU A 64 2.55 -7.48 0.98
N GLY A 65 3.29 -8.31 0.24
CA GLY A 65 4.54 -7.91 -0.41
C GLY A 65 4.34 -6.73 -1.36
N MET A 66 3.32 -6.79 -2.23
CA MET A 66 2.97 -5.69 -3.13
C MET A 66 2.54 -4.43 -2.40
N ALA A 67 1.80 -4.57 -1.30
CA ALA A 67 1.43 -3.45 -0.45
C ALA A 67 2.64 -2.75 0.17
N VAL A 68 3.59 -3.51 0.71
CA VAL A 68 4.83 -2.98 1.27
C VAL A 68 5.67 -2.28 0.20
N VAL A 69 5.82 -2.89 -0.99
CA VAL A 69 6.50 -2.27 -2.13
C VAL A 69 5.86 -0.93 -2.49
N GLY A 70 4.53 -0.88 -2.60
CA GLY A 70 3.80 0.36 -2.86
C GLY A 70 4.03 1.43 -1.80
N GLN A 71 4.01 1.06 -0.51
CA GLN A 71 4.25 2.02 0.57
C GLN A 71 5.67 2.58 0.59
N ILE A 72 6.66 1.75 0.23
CA ILE A 72 8.05 2.17 0.14
C ILE A 72 8.24 3.08 -1.07
N MET A 73 7.75 2.69 -2.25
CA MET A 73 7.85 3.48 -3.48
C MET A 73 7.18 4.85 -3.33
N GLY A 74 5.95 4.88 -2.80
CA GLY A 74 5.24 6.14 -2.54
C GLY A 74 5.98 7.03 -1.54
N GLY A 75 6.57 6.44 -0.49
CA GLY A 75 7.37 7.18 0.49
C GLY A 75 8.65 7.75 -0.11
N ARG A 76 9.37 6.97 -0.94
CA ARG A 76 10.59 7.41 -1.64
C ARG A 76 10.31 8.53 -2.63
N TRP A 77 9.19 8.46 -3.37
CA TRP A 77 8.77 9.53 -4.27
C TRP A 77 8.66 10.86 -3.51
N ARG A 78 7.95 10.89 -2.38
CA ARG A 78 7.83 12.12 -1.58
C ARG A 78 9.18 12.64 -1.10
N THR A 79 10.04 11.76 -0.59
CA THR A 79 11.36 12.16 -0.08
C THR A 79 12.22 12.74 -1.21
N GLY A 80 12.22 12.10 -2.38
CA GLY A 80 12.91 12.61 -3.57
C GLY A 80 12.39 13.97 -4.02
N TRP A 81 11.08 14.20 -3.88
CA TRP A 81 10.44 15.51 -4.13
C TRP A 81 10.91 16.60 -3.15
N LYS A 82 11.06 16.27 -1.86
CA LYS A 82 11.57 17.22 -0.85
C LYS A 82 13.04 17.60 -1.08
N THR A 83 13.83 16.73 -1.69
CA THR A 83 15.24 16.98 -2.03
C THR A 83 15.46 17.50 -3.45
N GLY A 84 14.39 17.72 -4.23
CA GLY A 84 14.46 18.34 -5.55
C GLY A 84 14.67 19.86 -5.48
N PRO A 85 15.01 20.54 -6.59
CA PRO A 85 15.48 21.93 -6.64
C PRO A 85 14.49 23.01 -6.14
N ALA A 86 13.31 22.63 -5.64
CA ALA A 86 12.29 23.53 -5.08
C ALA A 86 12.22 23.49 -3.53
N GLY A 87 13.22 22.88 -2.87
CA GLY A 87 13.26 22.68 -1.41
C GLY A 87 13.90 23.80 -0.58
N HIS A 88 13.89 25.06 -1.05
CA HIS A 88 14.28 26.24 -0.27
C HIS A 88 13.06 27.12 0.03
#